data_AF-A0A5C1A991-F1
#
_entry.id   AF-A0A5C1A991-F1
#
_cell.length_a   1.000
_cell.length_b   1.000
_cell.length_c   1.000
_cell.angle_alpha   90.00
_cell.angle_beta   90.00
_cell.angle_gamma   90.00
#
_symmetry.space_group_name_H-M   'P 1'
#
loop_
_entity.id
_entity.type
_entity.pdbx_description
1 polymer ?
#
loop_
_entity_poly.entity_id
_entity_poly.type
_entity_poly.pdbx_seq_one_letter_code
_entity_poly.pdbx_strand_id
1 'polypeptide(L)'
;MAGVHGEHMYGYVDRVPGLCYVSTRFFHINFVPLIPLGSFVVLEGTEAEQGFQGKRIGFNAKSVLLGYFRGWVGLAVIVLFGYCAIQAGEIWSDGADALTRGLVICGLVAWYGCVWWALIASHKSWLIGWLLVLAGSAGYFAWDHENPPPQKPANFNPFRAAPPKVQQHREELPTVLLYANGCLFALSVLRTFDKAGRSRAYALGELLGVGDEQMDAIWEKATGQPIPDEYAEPSS
;
A
#
# COMPACT_ATOMS: atom_id res chain seq x y z
N MET A 1 -26.59 -0.66 0.96
CA MET A 1 -26.64 0.63 1.68
C MET A 1 -25.23 0.99 2.09
N ALA A 2 -24.68 2.10 1.61
CA ALA A 2 -23.37 2.59 2.05
C ALA A 2 -23.52 3.19 3.45
N GLY A 3 -23.49 2.33 4.47
CA GLY A 3 -23.48 2.76 5.86
C GLY A 3 -22.17 3.48 6.15
N VAL A 4 -22.26 4.71 6.64
CA VAL A 4 -21.13 5.49 7.18
C VAL A 4 -20.39 4.70 8.27
N HIS A 5 -21.08 3.76 8.93
CA HIS A 5 -20.54 2.82 9.90
C HIS A 5 -20.91 1.37 9.55
N GLY A 6 -20.07 0.42 9.93
CA GLY A 6 -20.31 -1.00 9.69
C GLY A 6 -19.25 -1.90 10.31
N GLU A 7 -19.41 -3.21 10.10
CA GLU A 7 -18.38 -4.20 10.41
C GLU A 7 -17.77 -4.73 9.11
N HIS A 8 -16.45 -4.78 9.04
CA HIS A 8 -15.75 -5.34 7.89
C HIS A 8 -14.49 -6.08 8.34
N MET A 9 -14.10 -7.09 7.56
CA MET A 9 -12.87 -7.84 7.77
C MET A 9 -11.66 -7.07 7.23
N TYR A 10 -10.61 -6.95 8.04
CA TYR A 10 -9.35 -6.32 7.66
C TYR A 10 -8.16 -7.12 8.19
N GLY A 11 -6.99 -6.87 7.60
CA GLY A 11 -5.73 -7.43 8.10
C GLY A 11 -5.58 -8.91 7.76
N TYR A 12 -5.73 -9.26 6.49
CA TYR A 12 -5.48 -10.61 5.96
C TYR A 12 -4.03 -11.01 6.23
N VAL A 13 -3.85 -11.99 7.12
CA VAL A 13 -2.54 -12.57 7.48
C VAL A 13 -2.63 -14.08 7.42
N ASP A 14 -1.46 -14.73 7.36
CA ASP A 14 -1.35 -16.19 7.39
C ASP A 14 -2.25 -16.87 6.34
N ARG A 15 -2.32 -16.27 5.14
CA ARG A 15 -3.14 -16.79 4.05
C ARG A 15 -2.54 -18.10 3.53
N VAL A 16 -3.41 -19.09 3.39
CA VAL A 16 -3.16 -20.35 2.71
C VAL A 16 -3.97 -20.30 1.42
N PRO A 17 -3.33 -20.06 0.26
CA PRO A 17 -4.04 -19.86 -1.01
C PRO A 17 -5.01 -21.00 -1.32
N GLY A 18 -6.27 -20.66 -1.58
CA GLY A 18 -7.33 -21.60 -1.94
C GLY A 18 -7.96 -22.34 -0.77
N LEU A 19 -7.53 -22.08 0.47
CA LEU A 19 -8.07 -22.74 1.66
C LEU A 19 -8.63 -21.72 2.66
N CYS A 20 -7.78 -20.90 3.27
CA CYS A 20 -8.20 -20.01 4.34
C CYS A 20 -7.21 -18.88 4.61
N TYR A 21 -7.63 -17.91 5.41
CA TYR A 21 -6.76 -16.88 5.94
C TYR A 21 -7.27 -16.39 7.29
N VAL A 22 -6.40 -15.73 8.06
CA VAL A 22 -6.80 -15.04 9.29
C VAL A 22 -7.11 -13.60 8.98
N SER A 23 -8.28 -13.14 9.43
CA SER A 23 -8.68 -11.74 9.31
C SER A 23 -9.40 -11.28 10.57
N THR A 24 -9.27 -9.99 10.88
CA THR A 24 -9.89 -9.39 12.06
C THR A 24 -11.09 -8.56 11.62
N ARG A 25 -12.23 -8.80 12.25
CA ARG A 25 -13.42 -7.98 12.06
C ARG A 25 -13.24 -6.69 12.85
N PHE A 26 -13.37 -5.56 12.18
CA PHE A 26 -13.36 -4.25 12.82
C PHE A 26 -14.71 -3.60 12.67
N PHE A 27 -15.11 -2.89 13.73
CA PHE A 27 -16.04 -1.79 13.60
C PHE A 27 -15.33 -0.62 12.91
N HIS A 28 -15.90 -0.11 11.83
CA HIS A 28 -15.33 0.98 11.06
C HIS A 28 -16.30 2.14 10.90
N ILE A 29 -15.75 3.35 10.75
CA ILE A 29 -16.48 4.54 10.30
C ILE A 29 -15.75 5.08 9.08
N ASN A 30 -16.45 5.27 7.96
CA ASN A 30 -15.86 5.72 6.69
C ASN A 30 -14.63 4.89 6.27
N PHE A 31 -14.72 3.57 6.39
CA PHE A 31 -13.63 2.61 6.10
C PHE A 31 -12.39 2.72 7.01
N VAL A 32 -12.41 3.58 8.03
CA VAL A 32 -11.35 3.65 9.05
C VAL A 32 -11.65 2.61 10.14
N PRO A 33 -10.81 1.56 10.30
CA PRO A 33 -10.99 0.57 11.36
C PRO A 33 -10.74 1.21 12.73
N LEU A 34 -11.73 1.21 13.61
CA LEU A 34 -11.66 1.84 14.93
C LEU A 34 -11.44 0.82 16.03
N ILE A 35 -12.33 -0.18 16.12
CA ILE A 35 -12.34 -1.14 17.22
C ILE A 35 -12.31 -2.56 16.65
N PRO A 36 -11.28 -3.38 16.94
CA PRO A 36 -11.27 -4.79 16.60
C PRO A 36 -12.29 -5.55 17.45
N LEU A 37 -13.20 -6.26 16.78
CA LEU A 37 -14.27 -7.04 17.41
C LEU A 37 -13.87 -8.51 17.63
N GLY A 38 -12.98 -9.03 16.78
CA GLY A 38 -12.42 -10.37 16.93
C GLY A 38 -11.73 -10.87 15.66
N SER A 39 -10.85 -11.84 15.83
CA SER A 39 -10.15 -12.50 14.72
C SER A 39 -10.85 -13.80 14.33
N PHE A 40 -10.87 -14.09 13.04
CA PHE A 40 -11.54 -15.24 12.45
C PHE A 40 -10.60 -15.93 11.46
N VAL A 41 -10.65 -17.25 11.44
CA VAL A 41 -10.16 -18.04 10.31
C VAL A 41 -11.31 -18.12 9.31
N VAL A 42 -11.11 -17.53 8.14
CA VAL A 42 -12.12 -17.46 7.08
C VAL A 42 -11.72 -18.41 5.96
N LEU A 43 -12.65 -19.24 5.51
CA LEU A 43 -12.44 -20.12 4.35
C LEU A 43 -12.51 -19.30 3.06
N GLU A 44 -11.51 -19.44 2.19
CA GLU A 44 -11.43 -18.68 0.96
C GLU A 44 -12.63 -19.01 0.05
N GLY A 45 -13.31 -17.99 -0.49
CA GLY A 45 -14.52 -18.15 -1.31
C GLY A 45 -15.85 -18.15 -0.54
N THR A 46 -15.85 -18.15 0.79
CA THR A 46 -17.08 -18.07 1.61
C THR A 46 -17.48 -16.64 2.00
N GLU A 47 -16.83 -15.64 1.40
CA GLU A 47 -16.94 -14.23 1.81
C GLU A 47 -18.22 -13.54 1.33
N ALA A 48 -18.73 -13.92 0.15
CA ALA A 48 -19.59 -13.02 -0.62
C ALA A 48 -21.09 -13.39 -0.67
N GLU A 49 -21.49 -14.67 -0.60
CA GLU A 49 -22.85 -15.02 -1.09
C GLU A 49 -23.67 -16.03 -0.27
N GLN A 50 -23.08 -16.88 0.58
CA GLN A 50 -23.84 -17.97 1.26
C GLN A 50 -23.67 -18.03 2.78
N GLY A 51 -23.30 -16.90 3.37
CA GLY A 51 -23.06 -16.79 4.80
C GLY A 51 -21.58 -16.95 5.10
N PHE A 52 -21.07 -15.99 5.87
CA PHE A 52 -19.70 -15.98 6.36
C PHE A 52 -19.40 -17.27 7.14
N GLN A 53 -18.57 -18.14 6.58
CA GLN A 53 -18.08 -19.34 7.26
C GLN A 53 -16.69 -19.06 7.82
N GLY A 54 -16.65 -18.62 9.07
CA GLY A 54 -15.39 -18.43 9.77
C GLY A 54 -15.45 -18.88 11.22
N LYS A 55 -14.39 -19.54 11.68
CA LYS A 55 -14.24 -19.94 13.09
C LYS A 55 -13.56 -18.80 13.83
N ARG A 56 -14.18 -18.33 14.91
CA ARG A 56 -13.57 -17.33 15.79
C ARG A 56 -12.34 -17.94 16.45
N ILE A 57 -11.24 -17.20 16.42
CA ILE A 57 -9.99 -17.57 17.10
C ILE A 57 -9.66 -16.52 18.17
N GLY A 58 -8.64 -16.82 18.99
CA GLY A 58 -8.05 -15.84 19.88
C GLY A 58 -7.56 -14.60 19.12
N PHE A 59 -7.37 -13.50 19.84
CA PHE A 59 -6.96 -12.23 19.24
C PHE A 59 -5.61 -12.36 18.54
N ASN A 60 -5.56 -12.12 17.22
CA ASN A 60 -4.31 -12.16 16.47
C ASN A 60 -3.78 -10.73 16.26
N ALA A 61 -2.80 -10.34 17.07
CA ALA A 61 -2.21 -9.00 17.04
C ALA A 61 -1.63 -8.60 15.66
N LYS A 62 -1.14 -9.56 14.87
CA LYS A 62 -0.60 -9.28 13.52
C LYS A 62 -1.69 -8.80 12.57
N SER A 63 -2.82 -9.51 12.58
CA SER A 63 -4.00 -9.14 11.78
C SER A 63 -4.54 -7.78 12.21
N VAL A 64 -4.60 -7.54 13.52
CA VAL A 64 -5.07 -6.26 14.08
C VAL A 64 -4.17 -5.10 13.66
N LEU A 65 -2.86 -5.24 13.83
CA LEU A 65 -1.88 -4.22 13.44
C LEU A 65 -1.92 -3.95 11.94
N LEU A 66 -2.06 -4.98 11.10
CA LEU A 66 -2.15 -4.81 9.66
C LEU A 66 -3.45 -4.10 9.24
N GLY A 67 -4.56 -4.39 9.92
CA GLY A 67 -5.83 -3.68 9.76
C GLY A 67 -5.70 -2.20 10.10
N TYR A 68 -5.15 -1.88 11.27
CA TYR A 68 -4.89 -0.49 11.67
C TYR A 68 -3.90 0.21 10.75
N PHE A 69 -2.82 -0.46 10.35
CA PHE A 69 -1.83 0.10 9.45
C PHE A 69 -2.48 0.57 8.14
N ARG A 70 -3.37 -0.24 7.55
CA ARG A 70 -4.12 0.15 6.35
C ARG A 70 -4.98 1.39 6.59
N GLY A 71 -5.67 1.47 7.74
CA GLY A 71 -6.47 2.63 8.13
C GLY A 71 -5.64 3.90 8.32
N TRP A 72 -4.59 3.82 9.13
CA TRP A 72 -3.72 4.95 9.48
C TRP A 72 -2.89 5.43 8.30
N VAL A 73 -2.41 4.53 7.44
CA VAL A 73 -1.74 4.92 6.19
C VAL A 73 -2.71 5.68 5.29
N GLY A 74 -3.94 5.19 5.13
CA GLY A 74 -4.97 5.92 4.38
C GLY A 74 -5.24 7.32 4.95
N LEU A 75 -5.35 7.45 6.27
CA LEU A 75 -5.55 8.73 6.93
C LEU A 75 -4.34 9.67 6.78
N ALA A 76 -3.13 9.19 7.04
CA ALA A 76 -1.89 9.97 6.92
C ALA A 76 -1.73 10.53 5.51
N VAL A 77 -2.10 9.73 4.51
CA VAL A 77 -2.11 10.14 3.11
C VAL A 77 -3.13 11.25 2.85
N ILE A 78 -4.35 11.15 3.36
CA ILE A 78 -5.36 12.22 3.20
C ILE A 78 -4.87 13.53 3.84
N VAL A 79 -4.28 13.45 5.04
CA VAL A 79 -3.74 14.61 5.76
C VAL A 79 -2.59 15.25 4.98
N LEU A 80 -1.63 14.46 4.52
CA LEU A 80 -0.49 14.94 3.76
C LEU A 80 -0.96 15.56 2.43
N PHE A 81 -1.98 15.00 1.79
CA PHE A 81 -2.58 15.58 0.58
C PHE A 81 -3.20 16.94 0.86
N GLY A 82 -3.98 17.07 1.93
CA GLY A 82 -4.55 18.35 2.35
C GLY A 82 -3.48 19.40 2.61
N TYR A 83 -2.39 19.01 3.27
CA TYR A 83 -1.23 19.87 3.48
C TYR A 83 -0.58 20.31 2.15
N CYS A 84 -0.29 19.37 1.25
CA CYS A 84 0.28 19.70 -0.06
C CYS A 84 -0.63 20.61 -0.89
N ALA A 85 -1.95 20.43 -0.81
CA ALA A 85 -2.92 21.29 -1.49
C ALA A 85 -2.92 22.72 -0.95
N ILE A 86 -2.75 22.91 0.36
CA ILE A 86 -2.60 24.24 0.98
C ILE A 86 -1.34 24.92 0.46
N GLN A 87 -0.20 24.23 0.49
CA GLN A 87 1.08 24.78 -0.01
C GLN A 87 1.00 25.10 -1.51
N ALA A 88 0.32 24.26 -2.29
CA ALA A 88 0.08 24.51 -3.71
C ALA A 88 -0.71 25.80 -3.96
N GLY A 89 -1.69 26.10 -3.10
CA GLY A 89 -2.48 27.33 -3.18
C GLY A 89 -1.64 28.59 -2.98
N GLU A 90 -0.71 28.58 -2.02
CA GLU A 90 0.21 29.69 -1.78
C GLU A 90 1.11 29.93 -3.00
N ILE A 91 1.71 28.86 -3.54
CA ILE A 91 2.51 28.89 -4.77
C ILE A 91 1.69 29.47 -5.94
N TRP A 92 0.41 29.12 -6.04
CA TRP A 92 -0.47 29.62 -7.10
C TRP A 92 -0.71 31.13 -7.00
N SER A 93 -0.77 31.65 -5.78
CA SER A 93 -1.00 33.07 -5.50
C SER A 93 0.24 33.94 -5.74
N ASP A 94 1.44 33.40 -5.53
CA ASP A 94 2.71 34.12 -5.66
C ASP A 94 3.23 34.25 -7.11
N GLY A 95 2.40 33.92 -8.10
CA GLY A 95 2.78 34.05 -9.52
C GLY A 95 3.76 32.98 -10.00
N ALA A 96 3.77 31.80 -9.38
CA ALA A 96 4.60 30.68 -9.82
C ALA A 96 4.40 30.38 -11.31
N ASP A 97 5.49 29.96 -11.96
CA ASP A 97 5.53 29.61 -13.38
C ASP A 97 4.66 28.39 -13.70
N ALA A 98 4.23 28.30 -14.96
CA ALA A 98 3.31 27.26 -15.42
C ALA A 98 3.84 25.83 -15.19
N LEU A 99 5.17 25.67 -15.18
CA LEU A 99 5.83 24.38 -15.00
C LEU A 99 5.69 23.87 -13.56
N THR A 100 5.92 24.72 -12.57
CA THR A 100 5.72 24.39 -11.15
C THR A 100 4.27 23.96 -10.88
N ARG A 101 3.31 24.70 -11.44
CA ARG A 101 1.88 24.36 -11.32
C ARG A 101 1.54 23.01 -11.95
N GLY A 102 2.10 22.72 -13.12
CA GLY A 102 1.92 21.46 -13.82
C GLY A 102 2.43 20.27 -13.00
N LEU A 103 3.63 20.39 -12.41
CA LEU A 103 4.22 19.33 -11.57
C LEU A 103 3.40 19.03 -10.32
N VAL A 104 2.89 20.07 -9.66
CA VAL A 104 2.03 19.90 -8.47
C VAL A 104 0.73 19.17 -8.84
N ILE A 105 0.06 19.56 -9.93
CA ILE A 105 -1.17 18.89 -10.39
C ILE A 105 -0.87 17.43 -10.76
N CYS A 106 0.19 17.17 -11.53
CA CYS A 106 0.58 15.81 -11.90
C CYS A 106 0.91 14.95 -10.67
N GLY A 107 1.60 15.52 -9.68
CA GLY A 107 1.90 14.86 -8.40
C GLY A 107 0.63 14.51 -7.62
N LEU A 108 -0.32 15.45 -7.51
CA LEU A 108 -1.60 15.23 -6.83
C LEU A 108 -2.46 14.18 -7.53
N VAL A 109 -2.49 14.18 -8.87
CA VAL A 109 -3.23 13.19 -9.67
C VAL A 109 -2.60 11.80 -9.57
N ALA A 110 -1.27 11.70 -9.72
CA ALA A 110 -0.54 10.44 -9.59
C ALA A 110 -0.72 9.86 -8.18
N TRP A 111 -0.64 10.71 -7.16
CA TRP A 111 -0.89 10.33 -5.78
C TRP A 111 -2.32 9.82 -5.58
N TYR A 112 -3.33 10.61 -5.94
CA TYR A 112 -4.73 10.19 -5.80
C TYR A 112 -4.97 8.83 -6.49
N GLY A 113 -4.38 8.64 -7.67
CA GLY A 113 -4.35 7.36 -8.38
C GLY A 113 -3.73 6.24 -7.54
N CYS A 114 -2.53 6.42 -6.98
CA CYS A 114 -1.86 5.43 -6.13
C CYS A 114 -2.68 5.06 -4.88
N VAL A 115 -3.37 6.03 -4.27
CA VAL A 115 -4.16 5.83 -3.05
C VAL A 115 -5.45 5.09 -3.36
N TRP A 116 -6.18 5.58 -4.35
CA TRP A 116 -7.39 4.94 -4.84
C TRP A 116 -7.08 3.49 -5.25
N TRP A 117 -5.95 3.27 -5.91
CA TRP A 117 -5.48 1.94 -6.31
C TRP A 117 -5.02 1.05 -5.15
N ALA A 118 -4.30 1.57 -4.15
CA ALA A 118 -3.91 0.81 -2.96
C ALA A 118 -5.11 0.45 -2.06
N LEU A 119 -6.15 1.28 -2.09
CA LEU A 119 -7.39 1.04 -1.36
C LEU A 119 -8.34 0.09 -2.11
N ILE A 120 -8.40 0.12 -3.45
CA ILE A 120 -9.45 -0.58 -4.21
C ILE A 120 -8.92 -1.72 -5.10
N ALA A 121 -7.71 -1.62 -5.66
CA ALA A 121 -7.25 -2.55 -6.68
C ALA A 121 -6.63 -3.84 -6.11
N SER A 122 -7.11 -4.98 -6.61
CA SER A 122 -6.67 -6.32 -6.24
C SER A 122 -5.21 -6.60 -6.64
N HIS A 123 -4.64 -7.64 -6.01
CA HIS A 123 -3.23 -8.05 -5.91
C HIS A 123 -2.30 -7.94 -7.14
N LYS A 124 -2.81 -7.76 -8.37
CA LYS A 124 -2.04 -7.87 -9.61
C LYS A 124 -1.64 -6.54 -10.26
N SER A 125 -2.26 -5.44 -9.86
CA SER A 125 -2.21 -4.22 -10.68
C SER A 125 -1.23 -3.16 -10.15
N TRP A 126 -0.58 -3.40 -9.00
CA TRP A 126 0.39 -2.48 -8.37
C TRP A 126 1.64 -2.16 -9.23
N LEU A 127 2.06 -3.07 -10.11
CA LEU A 127 3.22 -2.88 -11.00
C LEU A 127 3.02 -1.74 -12.00
N ILE A 128 1.78 -1.53 -12.47
CA ILE A 128 1.47 -0.49 -13.46
C ILE A 128 1.62 0.90 -12.83
N GLY A 129 1.15 1.07 -11.59
CA GLY A 129 1.35 2.32 -10.84
C GLY A 129 2.83 2.66 -10.66
N TRP A 130 3.66 1.66 -10.33
CA TRP A 130 5.12 1.82 -10.21
C TRP A 130 5.77 2.24 -11.54
N LEU A 131 5.41 1.59 -12.65
CA LEU A 131 5.95 1.93 -13.96
C LEU A 131 5.61 3.36 -14.37
N LEU A 132 4.40 3.85 -14.04
CA LEU A 132 4.00 5.23 -14.34
C LEU A 132 4.74 6.27 -13.50
N VAL A 133 4.93 6.02 -12.20
CA VAL A 133 5.71 6.93 -11.32
C VAL A 133 7.18 6.97 -11.74
N LEU A 134 7.78 5.82 -12.05
CA LEU A 134 9.16 5.74 -12.53
C LEU A 134 9.32 6.41 -13.89
N ALA A 135 8.39 6.19 -14.82
CA ALA A 135 8.40 6.85 -16.12
C ALA A 135 8.27 8.38 -16.01
N GLY A 136 7.38 8.87 -15.14
CA GLY A 136 7.24 10.30 -14.86
C GLY A 136 8.51 10.91 -14.25
N SER A 137 9.12 10.20 -13.30
CA SER A 137 10.38 10.64 -12.66
C SER A 137 11.55 10.66 -13.64
N ALA A 138 11.70 9.61 -14.45
CA ALA A 138 12.74 9.53 -15.48
C ALA A 138 12.56 10.61 -16.56
N GLY A 139 11.31 10.88 -16.97
CA GLY A 139 11.00 11.98 -17.90
C GLY A 139 11.40 13.35 -17.36
N TYR A 140 11.19 13.59 -16.06
CA TYR A 140 11.63 14.83 -15.41
C TYR A 140 13.15 14.99 -15.44
N PHE A 141 13.91 13.97 -15.04
CA PHE A 141 15.37 14.02 -15.05
C PHE A 141 15.95 14.17 -16.47
N ALA A 142 15.34 13.52 -17.46
CA ALA A 142 15.74 13.66 -18.86
C ALA A 142 15.51 15.10 -19.36
N TRP A 143 14.35 15.69 -19.03
CA TRP A 143 14.03 17.07 -19.41
C TRP A 143 14.97 18.09 -18.77
N ASP A 144 15.30 17.93 -17.48
CA ASP A 144 16.23 18.83 -16.76
C ASP A 144 17.65 18.77 -17.34
N HIS A 145 18.10 17.58 -17.75
CA HIS A 145 19.40 17.40 -18.40
C HIS A 145 19.45 18.06 -19.79
N GLU A 146 18.36 18.01 -20.56
CA GLU A 146 18.28 18.65 -21.88
C GLU A 146 18.12 20.18 -21.80
N ASN A 147 17.61 20.71 -20.69
CA ASN A 147 17.34 22.13 -20.50
C ASN A 147 18.15 22.68 -19.32
N PRO A 148 19.49 22.71 -19.43
CA PRO A 148 20.32 23.21 -18.35
C PRO A 148 19.95 24.65 -18.03
N PRO A 149 20.04 25.07 -16.75
CA PRO A 149 19.69 26.42 -16.37
C PRO A 149 20.49 27.43 -17.20
N PRO A 150 19.87 28.54 -17.63
CA PRO A 150 20.56 29.56 -18.39
C PRO A 150 21.81 29.98 -17.61
N GLN A 151 22.97 29.86 -18.28
CA GLN A 151 24.25 30.22 -17.67
C GLN A 151 24.15 31.66 -17.18
N LYS A 152 24.50 31.89 -15.91
CA LYS A 152 24.57 33.25 -15.37
C LYS A 152 25.47 34.08 -16.28
N PRO A 153 25.03 35.25 -16.76
CA PRO A 153 25.87 36.09 -17.59
C PRO A 153 27.15 36.43 -16.82
N ALA A 154 28.30 36.41 -17.49
CA ALA A 154 29.62 36.61 -16.87
C ALA A 154 29.76 37.94 -16.07
N ASN A 155 28.86 38.89 -16.30
CA ASN A 155 28.77 40.17 -15.57
C ASN A 155 27.62 40.20 -14.52
N PHE A 156 27.21 39.05 -13.99
CA PHE A 156 26.21 38.99 -12.92
C PHE A 156 26.78 39.62 -11.65
N ASN A 157 26.36 40.85 -11.34
CA ASN A 157 26.76 41.55 -10.13
C ASN A 157 26.02 40.93 -8.92
N PRO A 158 26.71 40.25 -7.99
CA PRO A 158 26.07 39.55 -6.87
C PRO A 158 25.33 40.49 -5.91
N PHE A 159 25.60 41.81 -5.99
CA PHE A 159 24.92 42.83 -5.19
C PHE A 159 23.57 43.29 -5.76
N ARG A 160 23.19 42.82 -6.96
CA ARG A 160 21.85 43.02 -7.55
C ARG A 160 21.02 41.73 -7.48
N ALA A 161 21.20 41.00 -6.39
CA ALA A 161 20.66 39.66 -6.19
C ALA A 161 19.16 39.59 -6.47
N ALA A 162 18.74 38.52 -7.14
CA ALA A 162 17.35 38.11 -7.17
C ALA A 162 16.83 38.03 -5.72
N PRO A 163 15.56 38.36 -5.47
CA PRO A 163 15.02 38.34 -4.13
C PRO A 163 15.26 36.96 -3.49
N PRO A 164 15.72 36.91 -2.22
CA PRO A 164 16.24 35.69 -1.57
C PRO A 164 15.27 34.50 -1.60
N LYS A 165 13.96 34.76 -1.78
CA LYS A 165 12.91 33.74 -1.84
C LYS A 165 13.03 32.76 -3.02
N VAL A 166 13.56 33.17 -4.18
CA VAL A 166 13.61 32.30 -5.39
C VAL A 166 14.71 31.24 -5.30
N GLN A 167 15.81 31.54 -4.60
CA GLN A 167 16.89 30.55 -4.40
C GLN A 167 16.51 29.50 -3.36
N GLN A 168 15.74 29.88 -2.32
CA GLN A 168 15.37 28.97 -1.24
C GLN A 168 14.42 27.84 -1.69
N HIS A 169 13.46 28.14 -2.57
CA HIS A 169 12.53 27.11 -3.10
C HIS A 169 13.20 26.05 -3.98
N ARG A 170 14.37 26.34 -4.56
CA ARG A 170 15.04 25.44 -5.52
C ARG A 170 15.83 24.32 -4.84
N GLU A 171 16.28 24.54 -3.61
CA GLU A 171 17.04 23.54 -2.85
C GLU A 171 16.13 22.50 -2.16
N GLU A 172 14.84 22.80 -1.95
CA GLU A 172 13.92 21.93 -1.21
C GLU A 172 13.25 20.83 -2.07
N LEU A 173 13.18 21.01 -3.39
CA LEU A 173 12.54 20.08 -4.35
C LEU A 173 13.11 18.63 -4.36
N PRO A 174 14.44 18.40 -4.39
CA PRO A 174 14.98 17.04 -4.38
C PRO A 174 14.72 16.31 -3.05
N THR A 175 14.59 17.05 -1.95
CA THR A 175 14.33 16.47 -0.63
C THR A 175 12.91 15.88 -0.55
N VAL A 176 11.91 16.56 -1.13
CA VAL A 176 10.52 16.09 -1.17
C VAL A 176 10.38 14.81 -2.01
N LEU A 177 11.06 14.74 -3.16
CA LEU A 177 11.09 13.54 -4.01
C LEU A 177 11.76 12.34 -3.32
N LEU A 178 12.80 12.57 -2.52
CA LEU A 178 13.49 11.52 -1.78
C LEU A 178 12.59 10.92 -0.67
N TYR A 179 11.88 11.78 0.09
CA TYR A 179 10.94 11.31 1.12
C TYR A 179 9.76 10.54 0.54
N ALA A 180 9.21 10.99 -0.61
CA ALA A 180 8.13 10.27 -1.29
C ALA A 180 8.56 8.85 -1.72
N ASN A 181 9.76 8.71 -2.29
CA ASN A 181 10.29 7.40 -2.71
C ASN A 181 10.65 6.49 -1.52
N GLY A 182 11.18 7.04 -0.43
CA GLY A 182 11.52 6.29 0.78
C GLY A 182 10.30 5.67 1.47
N CYS A 183 9.21 6.42 1.61
CA CYS A 183 7.96 5.91 2.20
C CYS A 183 7.34 4.78 1.35
N LEU A 184 7.46 4.85 0.03
CA LEU A 184 6.94 3.84 -0.89
C LEU A 184 7.77 2.53 -0.87
N PHE A 185 9.08 2.61 -0.60
CA PHE A 185 9.94 1.44 -0.43
C PHE A 185 9.68 0.71 0.90
N ALA A 186 9.46 1.42 2.00
CA ALA A 186 9.10 0.80 3.28
C ALA A 186 7.81 -0.03 3.19
N LEU A 187 6.84 0.43 2.38
CA LEU A 187 5.58 -0.28 2.13
C LEU A 187 5.74 -1.55 1.28
N SER A 188 6.76 -1.64 0.42
CA SER A 188 6.99 -2.82 -0.43
C SER A 188 7.69 -3.96 0.32
N VAL A 189 8.62 -3.63 1.23
CA VAL A 189 9.35 -4.60 2.06
C VAL A 189 8.41 -5.31 3.06
N LEU A 190 7.37 -4.63 3.55
CA LEU A 190 6.41 -5.22 4.48
C LEU A 190 5.55 -6.35 3.87
N ARG A 191 5.54 -6.49 2.54
CA ARG A 191 4.67 -7.45 1.83
C ARG A 191 5.34 -8.78 1.49
N THR A 192 6.64 -8.94 1.73
CA THR A 192 7.43 -10.10 1.26
C THR A 192 7.47 -11.29 2.23
N PHE A 193 6.67 -11.29 3.31
CA PHE A 193 6.66 -12.35 4.33
C PHE A 193 5.76 -13.56 3.99
N ASP A 194 5.88 -14.15 2.80
CA ASP A 194 4.96 -15.20 2.31
C ASP A 194 5.51 -16.65 2.32
N LYS A 195 6.76 -16.87 2.76
CA LYS A 195 7.34 -18.23 2.79
C LYS A 195 6.99 -19.06 4.05
N ALA A 196 6.37 -18.45 5.06
CA ALA A 196 6.01 -19.12 6.31
C ALA A 196 4.58 -19.74 6.29
N GLY A 197 3.92 -19.82 5.13
CA GLY A 197 2.51 -20.16 5.01
C GLY A 197 2.17 -21.65 5.17
N ARG A 198 3.04 -22.58 4.77
CA ARG A 198 2.70 -24.02 4.74
C ARG A 198 2.63 -24.68 6.12
N SER A 199 3.65 -24.53 6.97
CA SER A 199 3.60 -25.08 8.33
C SER A 199 2.46 -24.48 9.16
N ARG A 200 2.09 -23.23 8.87
CA ARG A 200 0.92 -22.57 9.47
C ARG A 200 -0.39 -23.13 8.92
N ALA A 201 -0.45 -23.54 7.66
CA ALA A 201 -1.62 -24.16 7.06
C ALA A 201 -1.98 -25.49 7.72
N TYR A 202 -1.00 -26.38 7.91
CA TYR A 202 -1.20 -27.66 8.58
C TYR A 202 -1.57 -27.49 10.06
N ALA A 203 -0.86 -26.60 10.79
CA ALA A 203 -1.22 -26.26 12.16
C ALA A 203 -2.65 -25.66 12.28
N LEU A 204 -3.12 -24.97 11.23
CA LEU A 204 -4.49 -24.45 11.17
C LEU A 204 -5.51 -25.55 10.84
N GLY A 205 -5.16 -26.48 9.95
CA GLY A 205 -5.95 -27.68 9.64
C GLY A 205 -6.22 -28.50 10.90
N GLU A 206 -5.18 -28.73 11.70
CA GLU A 206 -5.27 -29.40 13.00
C GLU A 206 -6.23 -28.68 13.96
N LEU A 207 -6.13 -27.35 14.07
CA LEU A 207 -7.04 -26.49 14.87
C LEU A 207 -8.51 -26.52 14.39
N LEU A 208 -8.72 -26.81 13.11
CA LEU A 208 -10.04 -26.94 12.49
C LEU A 208 -10.56 -28.38 12.57
N GLY A 209 -9.75 -29.35 13.01
CA GLY A 209 -10.09 -30.78 13.00
C GLY A 209 -10.08 -31.40 11.60
N VAL A 210 -9.35 -30.78 10.66
CA VAL A 210 -9.14 -31.29 9.31
C VAL A 210 -7.84 -32.09 9.34
N GLY A 211 -7.92 -33.40 9.09
CA GLY A 211 -6.75 -34.27 9.09
C GLY A 211 -5.80 -33.97 7.92
N ASP A 212 -4.53 -34.38 8.05
CA ASP A 212 -3.49 -34.07 7.07
C ASP A 212 -3.84 -34.56 5.66
N GLU A 213 -4.42 -35.76 5.52
CA GLU A 213 -4.89 -36.28 4.22
C GLU A 213 -5.94 -35.38 3.56
N GLN A 214 -6.84 -34.78 4.35
CA GLN A 214 -7.84 -33.85 3.82
C GLN A 214 -7.19 -32.51 3.44
N MET A 215 -6.23 -32.05 4.23
CA MET A 215 -5.44 -30.85 3.91
C MET A 215 -4.65 -31.04 2.61
N ASP A 216 -4.09 -32.22 2.41
CA ASP A 216 -3.35 -32.60 1.20
C ASP A 216 -4.25 -32.64 -0.03
N ALA A 217 -5.42 -33.26 0.09
CA ALA A 217 -6.41 -33.29 -0.98
C ALA A 217 -6.91 -31.88 -1.34
N ILE A 218 -7.10 -31.00 -0.35
CA ILE A 218 -7.50 -29.61 -0.60
C ILE A 218 -6.35 -28.84 -1.28
N TRP A 219 -5.11 -29.05 -0.84
CA TRP A 219 -3.93 -28.43 -1.45
C TRP A 219 -3.76 -28.82 -2.91
N GLU A 220 -3.82 -30.12 -3.20
CA GLU A 220 -3.69 -30.66 -4.55
C GLU A 220 -4.80 -30.10 -5.45
N LYS A 221 -6.04 -30.05 -4.95
CA LYS A 221 -7.17 -29.46 -5.66
C LYS A 221 -7.01 -27.96 -5.91
N ALA A 222 -6.45 -27.21 -4.95
CA ALA A 222 -6.30 -25.76 -5.05
C ALA A 222 -5.14 -25.35 -5.97
N THR A 223 -4.04 -26.10 -5.95
CA THR A 223 -2.80 -25.74 -6.64
C THR A 223 -2.55 -26.53 -7.92
N GLY A 224 -3.21 -27.68 -8.10
CA GLY A 224 -2.98 -28.61 -9.21
C GLY A 224 -1.58 -29.24 -9.17
N GLN A 225 -0.87 -29.14 -8.04
CA GLN A 225 0.47 -29.68 -7.87
C GLN A 225 0.49 -30.72 -6.75
N PRO A 226 1.12 -31.88 -6.96
CA PRO A 226 1.36 -32.84 -5.89
C PRO A 226 2.32 -32.26 -4.85
N ILE A 227 2.24 -32.76 -3.62
CA ILE A 227 3.06 -32.28 -2.51
C ILE A 227 4.52 -32.69 -2.77
N PRO A 228 5.49 -31.77 -2.72
CA PRO A 228 6.91 -32.11 -2.85
C PRO A 228 7.33 -33.07 -1.74
N ASP A 229 8.03 -34.15 -2.10
CA ASP A 229 8.50 -35.20 -1.19
C ASP A 229 9.34 -34.69 -0.01
N GLU A 230 9.91 -33.48 -0.12
CA GLU A 230 10.68 -32.82 0.94
C GLU A 230 9.88 -32.60 2.24
N TYR A 231 8.55 -32.71 2.20
CA TYR A 231 7.65 -32.53 3.35
C TYR A 231 6.84 -33.78 3.71
N ALA A 232 7.03 -34.90 3.01
CA ALA A 232 6.42 -36.15 3.42
C ALA A 232 7.06 -36.59 4.74
N GLU A 233 6.26 -36.78 5.79
CA GLU A 233 6.80 -37.35 7.03
C GLU A 233 7.45 -38.70 6.70
N PRO A 234 8.65 -38.98 7.24
CA PRO A 234 9.31 -40.25 7.00
C PRO A 234 8.40 -41.36 7.49
N SER A 235 7.89 -42.18 6.56
CA SER A 235 6.99 -43.29 6.86
C SER A 235 7.65 -44.20 7.89
N SER A 236 7.16 -44.14 9.12
CA SER A 236 7.61 -44.96 10.25
C SER A 236 7.02 -46.36 10.20
#